data_AF-A0A7X7AED5-F1
#
_entry.id   AF-A0A7X7AED5-F1
#
_cell.length_a   1.000
_cell.length_b   1.000
_cell.length_c   1.000
_cell.angle_alpha   90.00
_cell.angle_beta   90.00
_cell.angle_gamma   90.00
#
_symmetry.space_group_name_H-M   'P 1'
#
loop_
_entity.id
_entity.type
_entity.pdbx_description
1 polymer ?
#
loop_
_entity_poly.entity_id
_entity_poly.type
_entity_poly.pdbx_seq_one_letter_code
_entity_poly.pdbx_strand_id
1 'polypeptide(L)'
;MPDLNGGSPDKSSWLKELVVPVDLVDSSIGPEYHAADRMAMVNHITRMANQLAYDLNLYLAGEDIDFSIPLDWSGYTSFQRRVLTATSKIPRGTTRSYREVAEIIGNYRAARAVGQALRSNRVPLLVPCHRVITSQGTLGGFTGGLEWKRWLLALEGVWDLH
;
A
#
# COMPACT_ATOMS: atom_id res chain seq x y z
N MET A 1 -13.07 8.07 -11.03
CA MET A 1 -13.28 8.05 -9.57
C MET A 1 -14.72 7.64 -9.36
N PRO A 2 -15.04 6.56 -8.63
CA PRO A 2 -16.44 6.20 -8.43
C PRO A 2 -17.14 7.28 -7.61
N ASP A 3 -18.35 7.57 -8.03
CA ASP A 3 -19.30 8.46 -7.37
C ASP A 3 -19.59 7.97 -5.94
N LEU A 4 -19.43 8.86 -4.96
CA LEU A 4 -19.69 8.58 -3.54
C LEU A 4 -21.17 8.79 -3.17
N ASN A 5 -22.03 9.16 -4.11
CA ASN A 5 -23.43 9.45 -3.86
C ASN A 5 -24.38 8.51 -4.64
N GLY A 6 -24.87 7.49 -3.94
CA GLY A 6 -26.20 6.94 -4.21
C GLY A 6 -26.25 5.58 -4.90
N GLY A 7 -26.76 4.59 -4.14
CA GLY A 7 -27.08 3.25 -4.60
C GLY A 7 -25.86 2.35 -4.63
N SER A 8 -25.70 1.47 -3.62
CA SER A 8 -24.65 0.44 -3.66
C SER A 8 -24.88 -0.42 -4.91
N PRO A 9 -24.04 -0.34 -5.95
CA PRO A 9 -24.00 -1.40 -6.94
C PRO A 9 -23.61 -2.66 -6.18
N ASP A 10 -23.97 -3.84 -6.67
CA ASP A 10 -23.41 -5.09 -6.16
C ASP A 10 -21.88 -4.97 -6.19
N LYS A 11 -21.28 -4.70 -5.02
CA LYS A 11 -19.85 -4.43 -4.91
C LYS A 11 -19.03 -5.65 -5.34
N SER A 12 -19.65 -6.83 -5.40
CA SER A 12 -19.02 -8.07 -5.82
C SER A 12 -18.84 -8.20 -7.34
N SER A 13 -19.49 -7.37 -8.17
CA SER A 13 -19.44 -7.52 -9.63
C SER A 13 -18.17 -6.94 -10.25
N TRP A 14 -17.59 -5.87 -9.71
CA TRP A 14 -16.32 -5.29 -10.18
C TRP A 14 -15.10 -5.90 -9.49
N LEU A 15 -15.28 -6.53 -8.32
CA LEU A 15 -14.22 -7.23 -7.59
C LEU A 15 -13.76 -8.54 -8.28
N LYS A 16 -14.52 -9.06 -9.25
CA LYS A 16 -14.28 -10.38 -9.87
C LYS A 16 -13.37 -10.36 -11.09
N GLU A 17 -12.97 -9.19 -11.61
CA GLU A 17 -12.30 -9.11 -12.92
C GLU A 17 -10.96 -8.36 -12.92
N LEU A 18 -10.34 -8.17 -11.75
CA LEU A 18 -8.96 -7.63 -11.73
C LEU A 18 -7.97 -8.77 -12.03
N VAL A 19 -7.86 -9.11 -13.32
CA VAL A 19 -6.85 -10.03 -13.85
C VAL A 19 -5.82 -9.22 -14.60
N VAL A 20 -4.54 -9.39 -14.25
CA VAL A 20 -3.41 -8.79 -14.97
C VAL A 20 -3.08 -9.68 -16.16
N PRO A 21 -3.27 -9.20 -17.41
CA PRO A 21 -3.02 -10.01 -18.60
C PRO A 21 -1.54 -10.36 -18.74
N VAL A 22 -1.26 -11.57 -19.23
CA VAL A 22 0.12 -12.04 -19.45
C VAL A 22 0.88 -11.14 -20.43
N ASP A 23 0.22 -10.63 -21.47
CA ASP A 23 0.81 -9.74 -22.48
C ASP A 23 1.24 -8.38 -21.90
N LEU A 24 0.54 -7.90 -20.87
CA LEU A 24 0.91 -6.67 -20.16
C LEU A 24 2.20 -6.86 -19.37
N VAL A 25 2.38 -8.04 -18.75
CA VAL A 25 3.61 -8.41 -18.05
C VAL A 25 4.74 -8.64 -19.05
N ASP A 26 4.45 -9.34 -20.15
CA ASP A 26 5.42 -9.66 -21.20
C ASP A 26 6.05 -8.40 -21.81
N SER A 27 5.23 -7.42 -22.15
CA SER A 27 5.69 -6.13 -22.68
C SER A 27 6.51 -5.29 -21.70
N SER A 28 6.47 -5.61 -20.40
CA SER A 28 7.24 -4.93 -19.35
C SER A 28 8.60 -5.58 -19.07
N ILE A 29 8.87 -6.76 -19.64
CA ILE A 29 10.13 -7.48 -19.48
C ILE A 29 10.97 -7.30 -20.74
N GLY A 30 12.19 -6.77 -20.56
CA GLY A 30 13.10 -6.46 -21.65
C GLY A 30 13.49 -7.69 -22.51
N PRO A 31 13.90 -7.46 -23.78
CA PRO A 31 14.23 -8.54 -24.72
C PRO A 31 15.54 -9.26 -24.39
N GLU A 32 16.31 -8.78 -23.41
CA GLU A 32 17.62 -9.32 -23.02
C GLU A 32 17.59 -10.72 -22.37
N TYR A 33 16.41 -11.23 -22.00
CA TYR A 33 16.25 -12.55 -21.39
C TYR A 33 16.04 -13.65 -22.44
N HIS A 34 16.67 -14.81 -22.24
CA HIS A 34 16.44 -16.00 -23.08
C HIS A 34 14.96 -16.41 -23.07
N ALA A 35 14.43 -16.84 -24.22
CA ALA A 35 12.99 -17.05 -24.42
C ALA A 35 12.34 -18.01 -23.39
N ALA A 36 13.03 -19.09 -23.00
CA ALA A 36 12.53 -20.04 -22.00
C ALA A 36 12.49 -19.44 -20.59
N ASP A 37 13.57 -18.76 -20.18
CA ASP A 37 13.65 -18.07 -18.88
C ASP A 37 12.68 -16.89 -18.80
N ARG A 38 12.48 -16.19 -19.92
CA ARG A 38 11.52 -15.10 -20.07
C ARG A 38 10.09 -15.59 -19.85
N MET A 39 9.67 -16.67 -20.51
CA MET A 39 8.32 -17.22 -20.35
C MET A 39 8.06 -17.71 -18.90
N ALA A 40 9.04 -18.33 -18.26
CA ALA A 40 8.93 -18.72 -16.86
C ALA A 40 8.75 -17.50 -15.93
N MET A 41 9.53 -16.45 -16.17
CA MET A 41 9.46 -15.20 -15.41
C MET A 41 8.13 -14.45 -15.62
N VAL A 42 7.68 -14.34 -16.88
CA VAL A 42 6.37 -13.76 -17.23
C VAL A 42 5.26 -14.47 -16.47
N ASN A 43 5.21 -15.80 -16.56
CA ASN A 43 4.20 -16.60 -15.86
C ASN A 43 4.26 -16.42 -14.34
N HIS A 44 5.46 -16.32 -13.76
CA HIS A 44 5.63 -16.09 -12.33
C HIS A 44 5.09 -14.71 -11.91
N ILE A 45 5.48 -13.64 -12.61
CA ILE A 45 5.03 -12.28 -12.33
C ILE A 45 3.53 -12.15 -12.53
N THR A 46 2.96 -12.74 -13.60
CA THR A 46 1.51 -12.75 -13.83
C THR A 46 0.77 -13.40 -12.67
N ARG A 47 1.24 -14.53 -12.14
CA ARG A 47 0.63 -15.17 -10.96
C ARG A 47 0.69 -14.27 -9.73
N MET A 48 1.83 -13.65 -9.45
CA MET A 48 1.98 -12.73 -8.32
C MET A 48 1.08 -11.49 -8.46
N ALA A 49 1.00 -10.92 -9.66
CA ALA A 49 0.17 -9.76 -9.93
C ALA A 49 -1.32 -10.07 -9.78
N ASN A 50 -1.77 -11.25 -10.25
CA ASN A 50 -3.14 -11.72 -10.05
C ASN A 50 -3.45 -11.98 -8.56
N GLN A 51 -2.50 -12.55 -7.81
CA GLN A 51 -2.69 -12.73 -6.36
C GLN A 51 -2.82 -11.38 -5.66
N LEU A 52 -1.94 -10.43 -5.95
CA LEU A 52 -2.03 -9.08 -5.36
C LEU A 52 -3.34 -8.38 -5.72
N ALA A 53 -3.80 -8.52 -6.96
CA ALA A 53 -5.08 -7.97 -7.40
C ALA A 53 -6.26 -8.54 -6.59
N TYR A 54 -6.26 -9.86 -6.36
CA TYR A 54 -7.25 -10.54 -5.52
C TYR A 54 -7.17 -10.07 -4.05
N ASP A 55 -5.97 -10.00 -3.49
CA ASP A 55 -5.72 -9.56 -2.11
C ASP A 55 -6.18 -8.10 -1.90
N LEU A 56 -5.92 -7.22 -2.87
CA LEU A 56 -6.39 -5.83 -2.84
C LEU A 56 -7.92 -5.76 -2.83
N ASN A 57 -8.58 -6.60 -3.62
CA ASN A 57 -10.04 -6.67 -3.66
C ASN A 57 -10.62 -7.10 -2.31
N LEU A 58 -10.05 -8.14 -1.69
CA LEU A 58 -10.45 -8.56 -0.34
C LEU A 58 -10.18 -7.47 0.70
N TYR A 59 -9.01 -6.83 0.67
CA TYR A 59 -8.66 -5.74 1.57
C TYR A 59 -9.65 -4.58 1.48
N LEU A 60 -9.99 -4.14 0.26
CA LEU A 60 -10.95 -3.05 0.02
C LEU A 60 -12.40 -3.45 0.37
N ALA A 61 -12.71 -4.74 0.40
CA ALA A 61 -13.96 -5.27 0.91
C ALA A 61 -14.03 -5.31 2.45
N GLY A 62 -12.91 -5.04 3.14
CA GLY A 62 -12.82 -4.98 4.59
C GLY A 62 -12.18 -6.21 5.25
N GLU A 63 -11.74 -7.19 4.46
CA GLU A 63 -11.08 -8.40 4.98
C GLU A 63 -9.71 -8.09 5.58
N ASP A 64 -9.30 -8.90 6.55
CA ASP A 64 -7.97 -8.83 7.16
C ASP A 64 -6.95 -9.57 6.28
N ILE A 65 -6.28 -8.80 5.42
CA ILE A 65 -5.33 -9.30 4.43
C ILE A 65 -3.93 -8.80 4.78
N ASP A 66 -2.99 -9.74 4.84
CA ASP A 66 -1.56 -9.45 4.85
C ASP A 66 -0.99 -9.60 3.44
N PHE A 67 -0.41 -8.53 2.90
CA PHE A 67 0.12 -8.54 1.55
C PHE A 67 1.48 -9.24 1.52
N SER A 68 1.49 -10.52 1.14
CA SER A 68 2.70 -11.33 1.00
C SER A 68 3.39 -11.11 -0.36
N ILE A 69 3.75 -9.87 -0.68
CA ILE A 69 4.51 -9.52 -1.89
C ILE A 69 5.86 -8.87 -1.56
N PRO A 70 6.98 -9.32 -2.17
CA PRO A 70 8.26 -8.66 -2.00
C PRO A 70 8.21 -7.24 -2.59
N LEU A 71 8.69 -6.27 -1.82
CA LEU A 71 8.80 -4.89 -2.26
C LEU A 71 10.21 -4.57 -2.72
N ASP A 72 10.32 -3.87 -3.85
CA ASP A 72 11.58 -3.30 -4.28
C ASP A 72 11.90 -2.02 -3.51
N TRP A 73 13.02 -2.04 -2.81
CA TRP A 73 13.53 -0.91 -2.04
C TRP A 73 14.61 -0.12 -2.77
N SER A 74 14.86 -0.42 -4.04
CA SER A 74 15.78 0.31 -4.91
C SER A 74 15.31 1.76 -5.12
N GLY A 75 16.26 2.67 -5.31
CA GLY A 75 15.99 4.09 -5.53
C GLY A 75 15.49 4.88 -4.31
N TYR A 76 15.31 4.25 -3.14
CA TYR A 76 15.10 4.97 -1.88
C TYR A 76 16.43 5.28 -1.19
N THR A 77 16.50 6.44 -0.53
CA THR A 77 17.61 6.74 0.37
C THR A 77 17.60 5.80 1.58
N SER A 78 18.73 5.67 2.27
CA SER A 78 18.83 4.85 3.49
C SER A 78 17.79 5.24 4.55
N PHE A 79 17.53 6.54 4.70
CA PHE A 79 16.51 7.04 5.63
C PHE A 79 15.10 6.68 5.16
N GLN A 80 14.76 6.89 3.89
CA GLN A 80 13.45 6.53 3.33
C GLN A 80 13.19 5.03 3.48
N ARG A 81 14.15 4.18 3.12
CA ARG A 81 14.02 2.73 3.26
C ARG A 81 13.69 2.34 4.69
N ARG A 82 14.44 2.85 5.68
CA ARG A 82 14.19 2.55 7.10
C ARG A 82 12.79 2.98 7.55
N VAL A 83 12.35 4.18 7.15
CA VAL A 83 10.99 4.67 7.47
C VAL A 83 9.92 3.80 6.83
N LEU A 84 10.03 3.51 5.54
CA LEU A 84 9.02 2.75 4.80
C LEU A 84 8.96 1.29 5.27
N THR A 85 10.10 0.66 5.55
CA THR A 85 10.16 -0.69 6.13
C THR A 85 9.63 -0.73 7.57
N ALA A 86 9.84 0.30 8.38
CA ALA A 86 9.20 0.38 9.70
C ALA A 86 7.68 0.53 9.57
N THR A 87 7.24 1.34 8.60
CA THR A 87 5.82 1.60 8.33
C THR A 87 5.09 0.37 7.78
N SER A 88 5.75 -0.44 6.93
CA SER A 88 5.19 -1.69 6.40
C SER A 88 4.89 -2.74 7.47
N LYS A 89 5.41 -2.56 8.69
CA LYS A 89 5.20 -3.46 9.83
C LYS A 89 4.07 -3.00 10.77
N ILE A 90 3.41 -1.87 10.49
CA ILE A 90 2.29 -1.41 11.31
C ILE A 90 1.08 -2.28 10.99
N PRO A 91 0.53 -3.06 11.94
CA PRO A 91 -0.60 -3.96 11.68
C PRO A 91 -1.87 -3.24 11.27
N ARG A 92 -2.75 -3.93 10.53
CA ARG A 92 -4.13 -3.49 10.28
C ARG A 92 -4.83 -3.20 11.61
N GLY A 93 -5.71 -2.19 11.63
CA GLY A 93 -6.47 -1.85 12.83
C GLY A 93 -5.61 -1.23 13.94
N THR A 94 -4.42 -0.73 13.60
CA THR A 94 -3.60 0.04 14.53
C THR A 94 -2.98 1.25 13.84
N THR A 95 -2.66 2.27 14.64
CA THR A 95 -1.94 3.46 14.16
C THR A 95 -0.63 3.63 14.90
N ARG A 96 0.29 4.38 14.28
CA ARG A 96 1.47 4.94 14.94
C ARG A 96 1.56 6.42 14.66
N SER A 97 2.16 7.17 15.56
CA SER A 97 2.53 8.55 15.33
C SER A 97 3.83 8.65 14.53
N TYR A 98 4.04 9.76 13.85
CA TYR A 98 5.33 10.06 13.21
C TYR A 98 6.51 9.95 14.19
N ARG A 99 6.29 10.27 15.48
CA ARG A 99 7.29 10.15 16.54
C ARG A 99 7.60 8.70 16.87
N GLU A 100 6.58 7.85 17.02
CA GLU A 100 6.80 6.42 17.29
C GLU A 100 7.55 5.74 16.14
N VAL A 101 7.23 6.08 14.89
CA VAL A 101 8.01 5.59 13.73
C VAL A 101 9.46 6.09 13.78
N ALA A 102 9.68 7.35 14.19
CA ALA A 102 11.01 7.92 14.35
C ALA A 102 11.82 7.19 15.45
N GLU A 103 11.16 6.81 16.54
CA GLU A 103 11.73 6.02 17.63
C GLU A 103 12.08 4.59 17.19
N ILE A 104 11.21 3.93 16.42
CA ILE A 104 11.46 2.60 15.84
C ILE A 104 12.73 2.61 14.95
N ILE A 105 12.95 3.69 14.20
CA ILE A 105 14.18 3.87 13.41
C ILE A 105 15.33 4.52 14.21
N GLY A 106 15.29 4.50 15.53
CA GLY A 106 16.39 4.96 16.39
C GLY A 106 16.71 6.45 16.29
N ASN A 107 15.78 7.30 15.85
CA ASN A 107 15.96 8.75 15.79
C ASN A 107 14.69 9.48 16.25
N TYR A 108 14.49 9.58 17.56
CA TYR A 108 13.31 10.20 18.19
C TYR A 108 13.02 11.65 17.76
N ARG A 109 14.03 12.40 17.27
CA ARG A 109 13.87 13.79 16.80
C ARG A 109 13.43 13.89 15.34
N ALA A 110 13.32 12.77 14.62
CA ALA A 110 13.10 12.76 13.18
C ALA A 110 11.61 12.77 12.74
N ALA A 111 10.64 13.03 13.62
CA ALA A 111 9.21 12.95 13.28
C ALA A 111 8.83 13.75 12.00
N ARG A 112 9.33 14.96 11.84
CA ARG A 112 9.10 15.76 10.61
C ARG A 112 9.75 15.12 9.37
N ALA A 113 10.96 14.58 9.52
CA ALA A 113 11.65 13.90 8.44
C ALA A 113 10.96 12.58 8.05
N VAL A 114 10.41 11.84 9.02
CA VAL A 114 9.54 10.68 8.79
C VAL A 114 8.35 11.09 7.92
N GLY A 115 7.67 12.18 8.26
CA GLY A 115 6.57 12.70 7.45
C GLY A 115 6.96 13.00 6.00
N GLN A 116 8.16 13.55 5.76
CA GLN A 116 8.66 13.76 4.40
C GLN A 116 9.02 12.46 3.68
N ALA A 117 9.64 11.50 4.38
CA ALA A 117 9.95 10.19 3.83
C ALA A 117 8.69 9.40 3.44
N LEU A 118 7.60 9.52 4.20
CA LEU A 118 6.34 8.87 3.87
C LEU A 118 5.71 9.40 2.57
N ARG A 119 6.01 10.65 2.17
CA ARG A 119 5.56 11.21 0.89
C ARG A 119 6.20 10.52 -0.33
N SER A 120 7.36 9.87 -0.16
CA SER A 120 8.00 9.13 -1.24
C SER A 120 7.44 7.73 -1.43
N ASN A 121 6.45 7.30 -0.64
CA ASN A 121 5.85 5.98 -0.78
C ASN A 121 5.20 5.79 -2.16
N ARG A 122 5.74 4.87 -2.96
CA ARG A 122 5.23 4.54 -4.31
C ARG A 122 4.14 3.47 -4.31
N VAL A 123 3.95 2.78 -3.20
CA VAL A 123 2.96 1.70 -3.06
C VAL A 123 2.08 1.92 -1.81
N PRO A 124 1.21 2.96 -1.83
CA PRO A 124 0.17 3.10 -0.81
C PRO A 124 -0.62 1.80 -0.68
N LEU A 125 -1.07 1.45 0.53
CA LEU A 125 -1.65 0.16 0.94
C LEU A 125 -0.62 -0.92 1.32
N LEU A 126 0.32 -1.26 0.43
CA LEU A 126 1.40 -2.23 0.75
C LEU A 126 2.35 -1.68 1.81
N VAL A 127 2.71 -0.40 1.67
CA VAL A 127 3.30 0.38 2.76
C VAL A 127 2.18 1.28 3.30
N PRO A 128 1.60 0.97 4.48
CA PRO A 128 0.37 1.57 4.96
C PRO A 128 0.63 2.93 5.61
N CYS A 129 1.11 3.90 4.84
CA CYS A 129 1.42 5.24 5.35
C CYS A 129 0.18 6.02 5.84
N HIS A 130 -1.03 5.57 5.51
CA HIS A 130 -2.28 6.07 6.10
C HIS A 130 -2.39 5.75 7.59
N ARG A 131 -1.76 4.66 8.08
CA ARG A 131 -1.72 4.29 9.52
C ARG A 131 -0.82 5.19 10.36
N VAL A 132 -0.07 6.12 9.73
CA VAL A 132 0.78 7.08 10.43
C VAL A 132 0.05 8.41 10.65
N ILE A 133 -0.18 8.79 11.90
CA ILE A 133 -0.95 9.97 12.31
C ILE A 133 -0.12 10.93 13.19
N THR A 134 -0.70 12.06 13.60
CA THR A 134 -0.03 12.95 14.56
C THR A 134 -0.04 12.35 15.96
N SER A 135 0.89 12.76 16.84
CA SER A 135 0.87 12.33 18.24
C SER A 135 -0.35 12.83 19.03
N GLN A 136 -1.12 13.77 18.49
CA GLN A 136 -2.37 14.26 19.09
C GLN A 136 -3.60 13.46 18.64
N GLY A 137 -3.40 12.34 17.93
CA GLY A 137 -4.51 11.54 17.40
C GLY A 137 -5.22 12.15 16.20
N THR A 138 -4.70 13.23 15.62
CA THR A 138 -5.28 13.87 14.42
C THR A 138 -4.62 13.39 13.13
N LEU A 139 -5.29 13.60 12.00
CA LEU A 139 -4.73 13.24 10.70
C LEU A 139 -3.59 14.16 10.31
N GLY A 140 -2.41 13.59 10.06
CA GLY A 140 -1.35 14.24 9.31
C GLY A 140 -1.55 14.07 7.80
N GLY A 141 -0.71 14.72 7.00
CA GLY A 141 -0.76 14.67 5.54
C GLY A 141 -0.67 13.26 4.95
N PHE A 142 -1.23 13.09 3.76
CA PHE A 142 -1.25 11.84 3.00
C PHE A 142 -1.24 12.14 1.51
N THR A 143 -0.33 11.51 0.75
CA THR A 143 -0.16 11.77 -0.70
C THR A 143 -1.45 11.51 -1.48
N GLY A 144 -2.24 10.53 -1.06
CA GLY A 144 -3.53 10.21 -1.68
C GLY A 144 -4.72 11.08 -1.24
N GLY A 145 -4.50 12.13 -0.43
CA GLY A 145 -5.56 13.01 0.08
C GLY A 145 -6.18 12.55 1.41
N LEU A 146 -6.62 13.51 2.23
CA LEU A 146 -7.12 13.22 3.58
C LEU A 146 -8.42 12.42 3.60
N GLU A 147 -9.27 12.57 2.58
CA GLU A 147 -10.50 11.78 2.47
C GLU A 147 -10.20 10.30 2.32
N TRP A 148 -9.25 9.95 1.45
CA TRP A 148 -8.86 8.57 1.24
C TRP A 148 -8.18 7.98 2.49
N LYS A 149 -7.35 8.77 3.19
CA LYS A 149 -6.78 8.36 4.49
C LYS A 149 -7.86 8.07 5.54
N ARG A 150 -8.88 8.92 5.67
CA ARG A 150 -10.02 8.69 6.57
C ARG A 150 -10.74 7.41 6.21
N TRP A 151 -11.05 7.24 4.93
CA TRP A 151 -11.74 6.05 4.45
C TRP A 151 -10.95 4.76 4.74
N LEU A 152 -9.64 4.75 4.49
CA LEU A 152 -8.78 3.59 4.79
C LEU A 152 -8.70 3.29 6.29
N LEU A 153 -8.55 4.30 7.14
CA LEU A 153 -8.52 4.09 8.59
C LEU A 153 -9.88 3.59 9.12
N ALA A 154 -10.99 4.08 8.56
CA ALA A 154 -12.33 3.61 8.90
C ALA A 154 -12.58 2.18 8.41
N LEU A 155 -12.15 1.85 7.19
CA LEU A 155 -12.17 0.49 6.64
C LEU A 155 -11.43 -0.49 7.56
N GLU A 156 -10.34 -0.04 8.19
CA GLU A 156 -9.54 -0.81 9.14
C GLU A 156 -10.05 -0.76 10.59
N GLY A 157 -11.16 -0.05 10.87
CA GLY A 157 -11.79 -0.01 12.19
C GLY A 157 -11.08 0.89 13.22
N VAL A 158 -10.24 1.83 12.78
CA VAL A 158 -9.48 2.75 13.67
C VAL A 158 -9.83 4.22 13.48
N TRP A 159 -10.96 4.50 12.80
CA TRP A 159 -11.44 5.86 12.62
C TRP A 159 -12.94 5.90 12.43
N ASP A 160 -13.61 6.82 13.11
CA ASP A 160 -15.03 7.05 12.93
C ASP A 160 -15.27 8.03 11.78
N LEU A 161 -16.18 7.65 10.87
CA LEU A 161 -16.70 8.55 9.85
C LEU A 161 -17.90 9.28 10.46
N HIS A 162 -17.66 10.45 11.05
CA HIS A 162 -18.71 11.38 11.45
C HIS A 162 -19.10 12.30 10.30
#